data_AF-A0A5E6MGF9-F1
#
_entry.id   AF-A0A5E6MGF9-F1
#
_cell.length_a   1.000
_cell.length_b   1.000
_cell.length_c   1.000
_cell.angle_alpha   90.00
_cell.angle_beta   90.00
_cell.angle_gamma   90.00
#
_symmetry.space_group_name_H-M   'P 1'
#
loop_
_entity.id
_entity.type
_entity.pdbx_description
1 polymer ?
#
loop_
_entity_poly.entity_id
_entity_poly.type
_entity_poly.pdbx_seq_one_letter_code
_entity_poly.pdbx_strand_id
1 'polypeptide(L)'
;MADLTNRYPDNVAGKYYVDSQCIDCDLCRETAPSNFKRNDDGGHSYVYKQPETPEEEEQCREAKEGCPVEAIGDDGELAEAATQTTEAREG
;
A
#
# COMPACT_ATOMS: atom_id res chain seq x y z
N MET A 1 3.52 -4.26 13.42
CA MET A 1 3.90 -3.31 12.34
C MET A 1 4.05 -4.08 11.04
N ALA A 2 3.59 -3.49 9.94
CA ALA A 2 3.59 -4.11 8.62
C ALA A 2 5.00 -4.51 8.16
N ASP A 3 5.07 -5.58 7.37
CA ASP A 3 6.30 -6.08 6.77
C ASP A 3 6.22 -5.96 5.24
N LEU A 4 7.13 -5.17 4.68
CA LEU A 4 7.23 -4.94 3.24
C LEU A 4 7.38 -6.23 2.43
N THR A 5 8.02 -7.26 2.99
CA THR A 5 8.20 -8.55 2.33
C THR A 5 6.91 -9.34 2.21
N ASN A 6 5.90 -9.02 3.04
CA ASN A 6 4.58 -9.64 3.05
C ASN A 6 3.51 -8.79 2.37
N ARG A 7 3.90 -7.72 1.67
CA ARG A 7 2.94 -6.85 0.96
C ARG A 7 2.13 -7.64 -0.07
N TYR A 8 0.84 -7.34 -0.20
CA TYR A 8 0.05 -7.88 -1.29
C TYR A 8 0.57 -7.39 -2.66
N PRO A 9 0.56 -8.23 -3.70
CA PRO A 9 0.98 -7.83 -5.04
C PRO A 9 0.03 -6.82 -5.69
N ASP A 10 -1.20 -6.71 -5.19
CA ASP A 10 -2.22 -5.75 -5.65
C ASP A 10 -1.88 -4.29 -5.31
N ASN A 11 -0.99 -4.07 -4.33
CA ASN A 11 -0.54 -2.72 -4.00
C ASN A 11 0.17 -2.11 -5.20
N VAL A 12 -0.22 -0.89 -5.58
CA VAL A 12 0.64 -0.07 -6.44
C VAL A 12 1.92 0.22 -5.69
N ALA A 13 3.02 0.25 -6.43
CA ALA A 13 4.28 0.54 -5.81
C ALA A 13 4.35 1.97 -5.26
N GLY A 14 5.09 2.11 -4.18
CA GLY A 14 5.29 3.38 -3.51
C GLY A 14 5.46 3.25 -2.00
N LYS A 15 5.45 4.40 -1.33
CA LYS A 15 5.57 4.56 0.11
C LYS A 15 4.60 3.67 0.89
N TYR A 16 3.30 3.75 0.60
CA TYR A 16 2.27 3.02 1.35
C TYR A 16 1.99 1.65 0.74
N TYR A 17 1.77 0.65 1.59
CA TYR A 17 1.36 -0.69 1.18
C TYR A 17 0.54 -1.36 2.28
N VAL A 18 -0.26 -2.36 1.90
CA VAL A 18 -0.94 -3.29 2.81
C VAL A 18 -0.28 -4.65 2.72
N ASP A 19 0.00 -5.27 3.87
CA ASP A 19 0.56 -6.61 3.95
C ASP A 19 -0.46 -7.70 4.28
N SER A 20 0.03 -8.94 4.27
CA SER A 20 -0.78 -10.15 4.52
C SER A 20 -1.43 -10.22 5.91
N GLN A 21 -1.09 -9.32 6.85
CA GLN A 21 -1.77 -9.24 8.14
C GLN A 21 -3.15 -8.58 8.04
N CYS A 22 -3.52 -8.01 6.88
CA CYS A 22 -4.83 -7.42 6.66
C CYS A 22 -5.96 -8.43 6.96
N ILE A 23 -6.92 -7.99 7.79
CA ILE A 23 -8.10 -8.77 8.18
C ILE A 23 -9.40 -8.28 7.52
N ASP A 24 -9.29 -7.42 6.50
CA ASP A 24 -10.43 -6.87 5.75
C ASP A 24 -11.50 -6.21 6.64
N CYS A 25 -11.05 -5.36 7.56
CA CYS A 25 -11.92 -4.65 8.52
C CYS A 25 -12.53 -3.34 7.98
N ASP A 26 -12.32 -3.03 6.70
CA ASP A 26 -12.84 -1.87 5.96
C ASP A 26 -12.32 -0.48 6.38
N LEU A 27 -11.79 -0.31 7.59
CA LEU A 27 -11.41 0.99 8.13
C LEU A 27 -10.53 1.84 7.21
N CYS A 28 -9.49 1.26 6.60
CA CYS A 28 -8.62 2.01 5.68
C CYS A 28 -9.34 2.54 4.44
N ARG A 29 -10.39 1.86 3.99
CA ARG A 29 -11.20 2.28 2.84
C ARG A 29 -12.25 3.31 3.21
N GLU A 30 -12.65 3.36 4.47
CA GLU A 30 -13.50 4.43 5.01
C GLU A 30 -12.69 5.70 5.27
N THR A 31 -11.48 5.57 5.80
CA THR A 31 -10.59 6.69 6.13
C THR A 31 -9.92 7.30 4.90
N ALA A 32 -9.46 6.47 3.95
CA ALA A 32 -8.71 6.91 2.76
C ALA A 32 -9.24 6.24 1.48
N PRO A 33 -10.52 6.46 1.09
CA PRO A 33 -11.15 5.83 -0.06
C PRO A 33 -10.48 6.15 -1.41
N SER A 34 -9.77 7.27 -1.48
CA SER A 34 -9.00 7.67 -2.67
C SER A 34 -7.72 6.85 -2.87
N ASN A 35 -7.30 6.07 -1.87
CA ASN A 35 -6.01 5.37 -1.86
C ASN A 35 -6.12 3.87 -1.61
N PHE A 36 -7.15 3.41 -0.88
CA PHE A 36 -7.34 1.99 -0.58
C PHE A 36 -8.58 1.39 -1.26
N LYS A 37 -8.45 0.15 -1.76
CA LYS A 37 -9.53 -0.65 -2.33
C LYS A 37 -9.52 -2.06 -1.75
N ARG A 38 -10.63 -2.77 -1.94
CA ARG A 38 -10.76 -4.18 -1.60
C ARG A 38 -10.39 -5.03 -2.82
N ASN A 39 -9.68 -6.13 -2.59
CA ASN A 39 -9.64 -7.25 -3.50
C ASN A 39 -10.74 -8.23 -3.06
N ASP A 40 -11.84 -8.32 -3.83
CA ASP A 40 -13.01 -9.11 -3.47
C ASP A 40 -12.74 -10.63 -3.49
N ASP A 41 -11.88 -11.11 -4.39
CA ASP A 41 -11.49 -12.52 -4.49
C ASP A 41 -10.55 -12.94 -3.35
N GLY A 42 -9.62 -12.06 -3.00
CA GLY A 42 -8.57 -12.30 -2.00
C GLY A 42 -8.94 -11.93 -0.57
N GLY A 43 -10.07 -11.24 -0.35
CA GLY A 43 -10.55 -10.86 0.98
C GLY A 43 -9.57 -10.00 1.77
N HIS A 44 -8.98 -8.98 1.13
CA HIS A 44 -8.06 -8.05 1.76
C HIS A 44 -8.14 -6.66 1.13
N SER A 45 -7.58 -5.67 1.82
CA SER A 45 -7.41 -4.31 1.28
C SER A 45 -6.01 -4.14 0.70
N TYR A 46 -5.87 -3.22 -0.26
CA TYR A 46 -4.59 -2.85 -0.86
C TYR A 46 -4.58 -1.36 -1.22
N VAL A 47 -3.38 -0.80 -1.34
CA VAL A 47 -3.17 0.56 -1.85
C VAL A 47 -3.30 0.52 -3.38
N TYR A 48 -4.35 1.10 -3.94
CA TYR A 48 -4.53 1.16 -5.40
C TYR A 48 -3.99 2.46 -6.01
N LYS A 49 -3.70 3.45 -5.16
CA LYS A 49 -3.18 4.76 -5.54
C LYS A 49 -2.36 5.33 -4.37
N GLN A 50 -1.11 5.71 -4.62
CA GLN A 50 -0.31 6.46 -3.64
C GLN A 50 -0.88 7.88 -3.44
N PRO A 51 -0.71 8.49 -2.26
CA PRO A 51 -1.17 9.86 -2.02
C PRO A 51 -0.42 10.85 -2.91
N GLU A 52 -1.15 11.68 -3.64
CA GLU A 52 -0.62 12.73 -4.53
C GLU A 52 -0.86 14.14 -3.98
N THR A 53 -1.67 14.26 -2.93
CA THR A 53 -2.02 15.54 -2.30
C THR A 53 -1.78 15.48 -0.78
N PRO A 54 -1.61 16.64 -0.11
CA PRO A 54 -1.45 16.68 1.34
C PRO A 54 -2.63 16.05 2.10
N GLU A 55 -3.84 16.18 1.56
CA GLU A 55 -5.05 15.62 2.16
C GLU A 55 -5.08 14.09 2.03
N GLU A 56 -4.72 13.54 0.87
CA GLU A 56 -4.57 12.08 0.70
C GLU A 56 -3.45 11.53 1.61
N GLU A 57 -2.33 12.24 1.75
CA GLU A 57 -1.22 11.84 2.64
C GLU A 57 -1.65 11.80 4.12
N GLU A 58 -2.45 12.78 4.56
CA GLU A 58 -3.02 12.78 5.91
C GLU A 58 -3.97 11.61 6.12
N GLN A 59 -4.90 11.37 5.18
CA GLN A 59 -5.82 10.23 5.24
C GLN A 59 -5.09 8.88 5.22
N CYS A 60 -4.06 8.71 4.38
CA CYS A 60 -3.24 7.50 4.37
C CYS A 60 -2.50 7.27 5.70
N ARG A 61 -2.00 8.35 6.31
CA ARG A 61 -1.39 8.29 7.65
C ARG A 61 -2.41 7.88 8.71
N GLU A 62 -3.58 8.50 8.73
CA GLU A 62 -4.66 8.15 9.66
C GLU A 62 -5.13 6.70 9.45
N ALA A 63 -5.27 6.24 8.21
CA ALA A 63 -5.62 4.86 7.90
C ALA A 63 -4.58 3.87 8.46
N LYS A 64 -3.29 4.21 8.32
CA LYS A 64 -2.18 3.43 8.90
C LYS A 64 -2.25 3.37 10.42
N GLU A 65 -2.38 4.53 11.07
CA GLU A 65 -2.46 4.63 12.54
C GLU A 65 -3.71 3.96 13.12
N GLY A 66 -4.82 3.98 12.37
CA GLY A 66 -6.07 3.34 12.74
C GLY A 66 -6.10 1.83 12.51
N CYS A 67 -5.18 1.25 11.73
CA CYS A 67 -5.24 -0.16 11.37
C CYS A 67 -5.12 -1.07 12.61
N PRO A 68 -6.15 -1.85 12.98
CA PRO A 68 -6.20 -2.59 14.24
C PRO A 68 -5.17 -3.73 14.34
N VAL A 69 -4.59 -4.11 13.20
CA VAL A 69 -3.59 -5.18 13.06
C VAL A 69 -2.26 -4.65 12.52
N GLU A 70 -2.13 -3.32 12.43
CA GLU A 70 -0.94 -2.62 11.93
C GLU A 70 -0.45 -3.13 10.55
N ALA A 71 -1.36 -3.54 9.67
CA ALA A 71 -1.06 -4.15 8.37
C ALA A 71 -0.69 -3.13 7.26
N ILE A 72 -0.67 -1.83 7.58
CA ILE A 72 -0.36 -0.77 6.63
C ILE A 72 1.03 -0.22 6.94
N GLY A 73 1.95 -0.32 5.98
CA GLY A 73 3.28 0.27 6.06
C GLY A 73 3.36 1.57 5.24
N ASP A 74 4.37 2.38 5.53
CA ASP A 74 4.70 3.61 4.80
C ASP A 74 6.20 3.68 4.43
N ASP A 75 6.89 2.55 4.53
CA ASP A 75 8.31 2.36 4.25
C ASP A 75 8.55 1.62 2.91
N GLY A 76 7.53 1.60 2.03
CA GLY A 76 7.55 0.84 0.78
C GLY A 76 8.49 1.36 -0.31
N GLU A 77 9.05 2.58 -0.15
CA GLU A 77 9.97 3.18 -1.13
C GLU A 77 11.44 3.18 -0.68
N LEU A 78 12.09 2.05 -0.99
CA LEU A 78 13.40 1.96 -1.67
C LEU A 78 13.44 0.82 -2.73
N ALA A 79 12.33 0.13 -3.00
CA ALA A 79 12.35 -1.11 -3.80
C ALA A 79 12.25 -0.91 -5.33
N GLU A 80 11.85 0.27 -5.83
CA GLU A 80 11.62 0.47 -7.28
C GLU A 80 12.64 1.35 -8.01
N ALA A 81 13.60 1.96 -7.30
CA ALA A 81 14.71 2.63 -7.95
C ALA A 81 15.70 1.65 -8.62
N ALA A 82 15.59 0.33 -8.37
CA ALA A 82 16.56 -0.68 -8.82
C ALA A 82 16.17 -1.43 -10.11
N THR A 83 14.90 -1.45 -10.53
CA THR A 83 14.45 -2.36 -11.61
C THR A 83 14.50 -1.75 -13.02
N GLN A 84 14.68 -0.43 -13.17
CA GLN A 84 14.64 0.24 -14.48
C GLN A 84 16.01 0.53 -15.14
N THR A 85 17.09 -0.19 -14.78
CA THR A 85 18.42 0.00 -15.44
C THR A 85 18.88 -1.16 -16.33
N THR A 86 18.24 -2.33 -16.33
CA THR A 86 18.84 -3.52 -16.98
C THR A 86 18.33 -3.93 -18.36
N GLU A 87 17.27 -3.33 -18.92
CA GLU A 87 16.72 -3.81 -20.22
C GLU A 87 16.89 -2.82 -21.39
N ALA A 88 17.92 -1.97 -21.34
CA ALA A 88 18.33 -1.14 -22.46
C ALA A 88 19.75 -1.49 -22.95
N ARG A 89 20.07 -2.79 -23.09
CA ARG A 89 21.30 -3.18 -23.82
C ARG A 89 21.33 -4.63 -24.30
N GLU A 90 20.46 -5.03 -25.23
CA GLU A 90 20.81 -6.07 -26.22
C GLU A 90 20.22 -5.68 -27.57
N GLY A 91 21.11 -5.17 -28.43
CA GLY A 91 20.90 -5.04 -29.87
C GLY A 91 21.65 -6.14 -30.61
#